data_AF-A0A5K0VRV5-F1
#
_entry.id   AF-A0A5K0VRV5-F1
#
_cell.length_a   1.000
_cell.length_b   1.000
_cell.length_c   1.000
_cell.angle_alpha   90.00
_cell.angle_beta   90.00
_cell.angle_gamma   90.00
#
_symmetry.space_group_name_H-M   'P 1'
#
loop_
_entity.id
_entity.type
_entity.pdbx_description
1 polymer ?
#
loop_
_entity_poly.entity_id
_entity_poly.type
_entity_poly.pdbx_seq_one_letter_code
_entity_poly.pdbx_strand_id
1 'polypeptide(L)'
;MRKGWEDLPIDILVNVFKRVRFDDLVIGVPAVCKHWREASKDPSCWQHLDFLQYWYRISPRICSVHQGSAPFHQALAFAISQSRQSMVSIKFPEMEWQSSDLLCLAN
;
A
#
# COMPACT_ATOMS: atom_id res chain seq x y z
N MET A 1 -31.46 3.38 13.50
CA MET A 1 -30.51 2.66 12.61
C MET A 1 -29.11 3.21 12.88
N ARG A 2 -28.14 2.38 13.27
CA ARG A 2 -26.74 2.82 13.35
C ARG A 2 -26.23 2.90 11.90
N LYS A 3 -25.81 4.09 11.45
CA LYS A 3 -25.07 4.24 10.20
C LYS A 3 -23.66 3.73 10.44
N GLY A 4 -23.28 2.67 9.74
CA GLY A 4 -21.96 2.07 9.84
C GLY A 4 -20.95 2.81 8.97
N TRP A 5 -19.66 2.48 9.12
CA TRP A 5 -18.62 3.03 8.25
C TRP A 5 -18.74 2.51 6.80
N GLU A 6 -19.44 1.40 6.62
CA GLU A 6 -19.80 0.80 5.34
C GLU A 6 -20.83 1.64 4.55
N ASP A 7 -21.57 2.53 5.21
CA ASP A 7 -22.58 3.40 4.56
C ASP A 7 -21.99 4.75 4.14
N LEU A 8 -20.70 5.00 4.41
CA LEU A 8 -20.06 6.26 4.05
C LEU A 8 -19.95 6.40 2.52
N PRO A 9 -20.16 7.60 1.97
CA PRO A 9 -19.85 7.89 0.58
C PRO A 9 -18.39 7.53 0.24
N ILE A 10 -18.17 7.06 -0.99
CA ILE A 10 -16.84 6.59 -1.44
C ILE A 10 -15.80 7.71 -1.32
N ASP A 11 -16.14 8.95 -1.66
CA ASP A 11 -15.24 10.10 -1.57
C ASP A 11 -14.77 10.40 -0.13
N ILE A 12 -15.62 10.13 0.86
CA ILE A 12 -15.26 10.23 2.28
C ILE A 12 -14.30 9.11 2.67
N LEU A 13 -14.57 7.87 2.23
CA LEU A 13 -13.66 6.74 2.47
C LEU A 13 -12.30 6.95 1.81
N VAL A 14 -12.28 7.41 0.55
CA VAL A 14 -11.05 7.78 -0.16
C VAL A 14 -10.26 8.81 0.62
N ASN A 15 -10.91 9.86 1.13
CA ASN A 15 -10.24 10.86 1.96
C ASN A 15 -9.62 10.24 3.23
N VAL A 16 -10.28 9.28 3.88
CA VAL A 16 -9.69 8.56 5.01
C VAL A 16 -8.49 7.71 4.53
N PHE A 17 -8.64 6.96 3.44
CA PHE A 17 -7.63 6.02 2.96
C PHE A 17 -6.35 6.68 2.46
N LYS A 18 -6.43 7.92 1.95
CA LYS A 18 -5.25 8.76 1.66
C LYS A 18 -4.34 9.02 2.86
N ARG A 19 -4.82 8.78 4.08
CA ARG A 19 -4.12 9.05 5.34
C ARG A 19 -3.77 7.78 6.11
N VAL A 20 -4.20 6.61 5.63
CA VAL A 20 -3.82 5.35 6.25
C VAL A 20 -2.40 4.98 5.85
N ARG A 21 -1.79 4.11 6.64
CA ARG A 21 -0.45 3.61 6.34
C ARG A 21 -0.50 2.71 5.11
N PHE A 22 0.65 2.57 4.45
CA PHE A 22 0.78 1.71 3.28
C PHE A 22 0.36 0.25 3.55
N ASP A 23 0.68 -0.29 4.72
CA ASP A 23 0.31 -1.65 5.11
C ASP A 23 -1.19 -1.87 5.28
N ASP A 24 -1.86 -0.89 5.87
CA ASP A 24 -3.31 -0.90 5.98
C ASP A 24 -3.95 -0.68 4.60
N LEU A 25 -3.38 0.16 3.74
CA LEU A 25 -3.91 0.40 2.40
C LEU A 25 -3.85 -0.85 1.50
N VAL A 26 -2.77 -1.64 1.60
CA VAL A 26 -2.58 -2.86 0.80
C VAL A 26 -3.40 -4.03 1.35
N ILE A 27 -3.42 -4.23 2.67
CA ILE A 27 -3.96 -5.45 3.29
C ILE A 27 -5.21 -5.16 4.13
N GLY A 28 -5.15 -4.16 5.01
CA GLY A 28 -6.19 -3.90 6.00
C GLY A 28 -7.50 -3.42 5.38
N VAL A 29 -7.47 -2.28 4.69
CA VAL A 29 -8.62 -1.60 4.09
C VAL A 29 -9.38 -2.53 3.12
N PRO A 30 -8.74 -3.24 2.17
CA PRO A 30 -9.44 -4.12 1.24
C PRO A 30 -10.04 -5.39 1.88
N ALA A 31 -9.66 -5.71 3.12
CA ALA A 31 -10.13 -6.88 3.85
C ALA A 31 -11.36 -6.61 4.72
N VAL A 32 -11.74 -5.34 4.97
CA VAL A 32 -12.89 -4.99 5.81
C VAL A 32 -14.22 -5.36 5.15
N CYS A 33 -14.50 -4.81 3.97
CA CYS A 33 -15.70 -5.11 3.20
C CYS A 33 -15.50 -4.76 1.71
N LYS A 34 -16.45 -5.16 0.86
CA LYS A 34 -16.42 -4.85 -0.58
C LYS A 34 -16.40 -3.34 -0.85
N HIS A 35 -17.16 -2.58 -0.08
CA HIS A 35 -17.26 -1.12 -0.24
C HIS A 35 -15.93 -0.41 0.02
N TRP A 36 -15.22 -0.82 1.08
CA TRP A 36 -13.88 -0.30 1.39
C TRP A 36 -12.85 -0.72 0.34
N ARG A 37 -12.93 -1.96 -0.16
CA ARG A 37 -12.07 -2.44 -1.26
C ARG A 37 -12.28 -1.64 -2.54
N GLU A 38 -13.50 -1.22 -2.86
CA GLU A 38 -13.73 -0.40 -4.04
C GLU A 38 -13.17 1.02 -3.85
N ALA A 39 -13.42 1.64 -2.70
CA ALA A 39 -12.86 2.96 -2.40
C ALA A 39 -11.32 2.96 -2.35
N SER A 40 -10.66 1.89 -1.90
CA SER A 40 -9.19 1.82 -1.87
C SER A 40 -8.52 1.75 -3.25
N LYS A 41 -9.27 1.44 -4.31
CA LYS A 41 -8.74 1.42 -5.70
C LYS A 41 -8.63 2.82 -6.31
N ASP A 42 -9.14 3.85 -5.62
CA ASP A 42 -9.03 5.22 -6.10
C ASP A 42 -7.54 5.62 -6.17
N PRO A 43 -7.04 6.07 -7.33
CA PRO A 43 -5.63 6.42 -7.51
C PRO A 43 -5.11 7.46 -6.52
N SER A 44 -6.00 8.33 -6.00
CA SER A 44 -5.60 9.35 -5.04
C SER A 44 -5.13 8.77 -3.70
N CYS A 45 -5.57 7.55 -3.35
CA CYS A 45 -5.08 6.81 -2.18
C CYS A 45 -3.60 6.41 -2.31
N TRP A 46 -3.08 6.35 -3.54
CA TRP A 46 -1.75 5.86 -3.88
C TRP A 46 -0.81 6.99 -4.34
N GLN A 47 -1.13 8.24 -4.00
CA GLN A 47 -0.31 9.42 -4.34
C GLN A 47 0.95 9.54 -3.47
N HIS A 48 0.83 9.14 -2.20
CA HIS A 48 1.90 9.29 -1.21
C HIS A 48 2.16 7.92 -0.57
N LEU A 49 3.25 7.28 -0.97
CA LEU A 49 3.61 5.96 -0.46
C LEU A 49 4.76 6.09 0.53
N ASP A 50 4.54 5.60 1.75
CA ASP A 50 5.55 5.59 2.81
C ASP A 50 5.90 4.14 3.17
N PHE A 51 7.08 3.71 2.72
CA PHE A 51 7.62 2.39 3.00
C PHE A 51 8.53 2.37 4.25
N LEU A 52 8.77 3.51 4.92
CA LEU A 52 9.70 3.64 6.06
C LEU A 52 9.40 2.63 7.18
N GLN A 53 8.11 2.34 7.42
CA GLN A 53 7.67 1.47 8.51
C GLN A 53 7.25 0.05 8.06
N TYR A 54 7.46 -0.28 6.78
CA TYR A 54 6.91 -1.50 6.16
C TYR A 54 7.77 -2.75 6.41
N TRP A 55 9.10 -2.59 6.45
CA TRP A 55 10.05 -3.72 6.49
C TRP A 55 9.96 -4.53 7.81
N TYR A 56 9.87 -3.89 8.98
CA TYR A 56 9.85 -4.59 10.26
C TYR A 56 8.51 -5.26 10.61
N ARG A 57 7.37 -4.73 10.12
CA ARG A 57 6.02 -5.20 10.54
C ARG A 57 5.44 -6.30 9.65
N ILE A 58 5.92 -6.43 8.42
CA ILE A 58 5.24 -7.22 7.38
C ILE A 58 6.15 -8.30 6.79
N SER A 59 7.46 -8.23 7.03
CA SER A 59 8.36 -9.34 6.69
C SER A 59 7.81 -10.69 7.18
N PRO A 60 7.19 -10.85 8.37
CA PRO A 60 6.68 -12.16 8.76
C PRO A 60 5.40 -12.57 7.99
N ARG A 61 4.50 -11.62 7.72
CA ARG A 61 3.18 -11.88 7.10
C ARG A 61 3.25 -12.09 5.58
N ILE A 62 4.23 -11.49 4.90
CA ILE A 62 4.43 -11.68 3.46
C ILE A 62 5.48 -12.77 3.19
N CYS A 63 6.53 -12.92 4.00
CA CYS A 63 7.49 -14.02 3.83
C CYS A 63 6.85 -15.39 4.06
N SER A 64 5.85 -15.51 4.94
CA SER A 64 5.10 -16.77 5.12
C SER A 64 4.31 -17.17 3.87
N VAL A 65 3.96 -16.22 3.00
CA VAL A 65 3.18 -16.47 1.77
C VAL A 65 4.10 -16.75 0.58
N HIS A 66 5.33 -16.24 0.56
CA HIS A 66 6.13 -16.19 -0.68
C HIS A 66 7.49 -16.89 -0.70
N GLN A 67 7.97 -17.56 0.36
CA GLN A 67 9.22 -18.37 0.37
C GLN A 67 10.35 -17.82 -0.54
N GLY A 68 10.69 -16.53 -0.45
CA GLY A 68 11.68 -15.94 -1.35
C GLY A 68 11.79 -14.42 -1.33
N SER A 69 12.97 -13.95 -1.72
CA SER A 69 13.38 -12.55 -1.97
C SER A 69 12.55 -11.93 -3.11
N ALA A 70 11.92 -10.76 -3.04
CA ALA A 70 11.85 -9.72 -2.04
C ALA A 70 10.40 -9.18 -2.03
N PRO A 71 9.66 -9.27 -0.91
CA PRO A 71 8.26 -8.84 -0.82
C PRO A 71 8.07 -7.34 -1.10
N PHE A 72 9.14 -6.57 -0.93
CA PHE A 72 9.19 -5.14 -1.19
C PHE A 72 8.91 -4.80 -2.65
N HIS A 73 9.58 -5.45 -3.60
CA HIS A 73 9.44 -5.14 -5.02
C HIS A 73 8.02 -5.42 -5.53
N GLN A 74 7.41 -6.52 -5.09
CA GLN A 74 6.03 -6.85 -5.48
C GLN A 74 5.03 -5.85 -4.90
N ALA A 75 5.19 -5.46 -3.63
CA ALA A 75 4.35 -4.45 -3.01
C ALA A 75 4.52 -3.07 -3.68
N LEU A 76 5.75 -2.72 -4.03
CA LEU A 76 6.06 -1.49 -4.76
C LEU A 76 5.45 -1.49 -6.17
N ALA A 77 5.67 -2.54 -6.96
CA ALA A 77 5.11 -2.68 -8.30
C ALA A 77 3.57 -2.63 -8.27
N PHE A 78 2.95 -3.31 -7.30
CA PHE A 78 1.52 -3.22 -7.07
C PHE A 78 1.08 -1.78 -6.77
N ALA A 79 1.74 -1.08 -5.85
CA ALA A 79 1.38 0.28 -5.48
C ALA A 79 1.51 1.27 -6.66
N ILE A 80 2.58 1.13 -7.47
CA ILE A 80 2.77 1.89 -8.71
C ILE A 80 1.59 1.63 -9.67
N SER A 81 1.19 0.36 -9.85
CA SER A 81 0.07 0.00 -10.72
C SER A 81 -1.25 0.62 -10.27
N GLN A 82 -1.51 0.64 -8.96
CA GLN A 82 -2.74 1.21 -8.38
C GLN A 82 -2.77 2.74 -8.50
N SER A 83 -1.61 3.38 -8.47
CA SER A 83 -1.49 4.83 -8.58
C SER A 83 -1.87 5.39 -9.95
N ARG A 84 -1.91 4.55 -11.00
CA ARG A 84 -2.30 4.97 -12.37
C ARG A 84 -1.64 6.29 -12.81
N GLN A 85 -0.33 6.40 -12.60
CA GLN A 85 0.47 7.60 -12.93
C GLN A 85 0.16 8.85 -12.08
N SER A 86 -0.58 8.72 -10.98
CA SER A 86 -0.88 9.82 -10.05
C SER A 86 0.13 9.94 -8.91
N MET A 87 1.17 9.10 -8.86
CA MET A 87 2.11 9.06 -7.75
C MET A 87 2.86 10.39 -7.63
N VAL A 88 2.82 10.99 -6.43
CA VAL A 88 3.46 12.28 -6.12
C VAL A 88 4.73 12.09 -5.31
N SER A 89 4.72 11.17 -4.34
CA SER A 89 5.90 10.93 -3.51
C SER A 89 6.00 9.47 -3.08
N ILE A 90 7.23 8.97 -3.05
CA ILE A 90 7.59 7.70 -2.45
C ILE A 90 8.69 7.92 -1.41
N LYS A 91 8.49 7.39 -0.21
CA LYS A 91 9.52 7.37 0.85
C LYS A 91 9.97 5.95 1.05
N PHE A 92 11.28 5.78 0.95
CA PHE A 92 11.95 4.50 1.14
C PHE A 92 12.53 4.44 2.56
N PRO A 93 12.52 3.27 3.24
CA PRO A 93 13.24 3.07 4.50
C PRO A 93 14.68 3.57 4.37
N GLU A 94 15.18 4.23 5.43
CA GLU A 94 16.62 4.42 5.63
C GLU A 94 17.25 3.04 5.82
N MET A 95 17.58 2.40 4.70
CA MET A 95 18.29 1.13 4.63
C MET A 95 19.70 1.39 4.11
N GLU A 96 20.64 0.53 4.50
CA GLU A 96 21.87 0.31 3.74
C GLU A 96 21.48 -0.45 2.47
N TRP A 97 21.01 0.27 1.45
CA TRP A 97 20.66 -0.28 0.15
C TRP A 97 21.82 -1.10 -0.39
N GLN A 98 21.65 -2.42 -0.54
CA GLN A 98 22.64 -3.21 -1.27
C GLN A 98 22.45 -2.98 -2.76
N SER A 99 23.53 -3.11 -3.55
CA SER A 99 23.48 -2.85 -5.00
C SER A 99 22.44 -3.71 -5.73
N SER A 100 22.08 -4.89 -5.19
CA SER A 100 21.00 -5.74 -5.71
C SER A 100 19.62 -5.10 -5.63
N ASP A 101 19.36 -4.26 -4.62
CA ASP A 101 18.07 -3.62 -4.38
C ASP A 101 17.82 -2.44 -5.34
N LEU A 102 18.89 -1.79 -5.81
CA LEU A 102 18.81 -0.69 -6.79
C LEU A 102 18.60 -1.21 -8.22
N LEU A 103 19.19 -2.37 -8.55
CA LEU A 103 19.05 -2.97 -9.89
C LEU A 103 17.63 -3.42 -10.20
N CYS A 104 16.84 -3.79 -9.18
CA CYS A 104 15.45 -4.16 -9.38
C CYS A 104 14.48 -2.97 -9.45
N LEU A 105 14.94 -1.73 -9.22
CA LEU A 105 14.15 -0.50 -9.43
C LEU A 105 14.36 0.12 -10.83
N ALA A 106 15.36 -0.36 -11.56
CA ALA A 106 15.81 0.22 -12.84
C ALA A 106 15.32 -0.53 -14.09
N ASN A 107 14.57 -1.63 -13.93
CA ASN A 107 13.97 -2.43 -15.00
C ASN A 107 12.44 -2.41 -14.91
#